data_AF-A0A315XIG8-F1
#
_entry.id   AF-A0A315XIG8-F1
#
_cell.length_a   1.000
_cell.length_b   1.000
_cell.length_c   1.000
_cell.angle_alpha   90.00
_cell.angle_beta   90.00
_cell.angle_gamma   90.00
#
_symmetry.space_group_name_H-M   'P 1'
#
loop_
_entity.id
_entity.type
_entity.pdbx_description
1 polymer ?
#
loop_
_entity_poly.entity_id
_entity_poly.type
_entity_poly.pdbx_seq_one_letter_code
_entity_poly.pdbx_strand_id
1 'polypeptide(L)'
;MKYAELSMKFRKFFELPSSPVAIRIINDSSEQKTSSQPMRFCEMVRRSAFYGESFVFSVEELTCTSAELALGFTEPSYGEVYPRIKPANTKLVSVSVLEKTDKKPDVVVIVGNPRKIMRVSTILAQLHEKQPVEAKFKGEFAVCGECTAIPFMEKKVNLSLLCNGARMFSGYRDDEIVMGFPLDDFVRISESTEEKEITSALCGCIMDDIPAGAVSAIEKIGFGKGTDQFFGRFGNEIVRLYTPKEKDGKITSLTLHIPIKFKDSQTASLVNDKAKLEKPLLHRVRDNWVDIALPIDLGESLNRASMRGERFEALIKNGIDTILKETEKVKRKTTG
;
A
#
# COMPACT_ATOMS: atom_id res chain seq x y z
N MET A 1 -20.98 -5.71 17.41
CA MET A 1 -20.18 -5.26 16.25
C MET A 1 -19.87 -6.51 15.42
N LYS A 2 -20.16 -6.55 14.12
CA LYS A 2 -19.95 -7.76 13.30
C LYS A 2 -18.56 -7.70 12.63
N TYR A 3 -17.55 -8.24 13.31
CA TYR A 3 -16.16 -8.25 12.82
C TYR A 3 -15.99 -8.91 11.44
N ALA A 4 -16.84 -9.89 11.11
CA ALA A 4 -16.90 -10.49 9.77
C ALA A 4 -17.18 -9.46 8.65
N GLU A 5 -18.08 -8.51 8.88
CA GLU A 5 -18.41 -7.49 7.90
C GLU A 5 -17.25 -6.51 7.71
N LEU A 6 -16.69 -6.00 8.82
CA LEU A 6 -15.53 -5.10 8.80
C LEU A 6 -14.34 -5.73 8.08
N SER A 7 -14.02 -6.98 8.41
CA SER A 7 -12.94 -7.71 7.76
C SER A 7 -13.16 -7.85 6.26
N MET A 8 -14.37 -8.22 5.84
CA MET A 8 -14.70 -8.38 4.42
C MET A 8 -14.58 -7.06 3.66
N LYS A 9 -15.10 -5.95 4.23
CA LYS A 9 -14.99 -4.61 3.66
C LYS A 9 -13.52 -4.20 3.51
N PHE A 10 -12.75 -4.28 4.59
CA PHE A 10 -11.34 -3.92 4.60
C PHE A 10 -10.53 -4.71 3.56
N ARG A 11 -10.69 -6.04 3.54
CA ARG A 11 -9.97 -6.92 2.60
C ARG A 11 -10.31 -6.59 1.14
N LYS A 12 -11.60 -6.40 0.84
CA LYS A 12 -12.05 -6.09 -0.52
C LYS A 12 -11.49 -4.75 -0.99
N PHE A 13 -11.56 -3.73 -0.15
CA PHE A 13 -11.12 -2.38 -0.49
C PHE A 13 -9.60 -2.29 -0.71
N PHE A 14 -8.81 -2.88 0.20
CA PHE A 14 -7.35 -2.87 0.12
C PHE A 14 -6.76 -4.01 -0.72
N GLU A 15 -7.62 -4.89 -1.27
CA GLU A 15 -7.24 -6.06 -2.05
C GLU A 15 -6.23 -6.96 -1.31
N LEU A 16 -6.43 -7.16 0.00
CA LEU A 16 -5.49 -7.92 0.82
C LEU A 16 -5.42 -9.39 0.41
N PRO A 17 -4.22 -10.02 0.43
CA PRO A 17 -4.04 -11.41 0.04
C PRO A 17 -4.62 -12.40 1.06
N SER A 18 -4.86 -11.96 2.30
CA SER A 18 -5.22 -12.80 3.44
C SER A 18 -6.22 -12.10 4.37
N SER A 19 -6.76 -12.84 5.33
CA SER A 19 -7.65 -12.28 6.36
C SER A 19 -6.86 -11.49 7.42
N PRO A 20 -7.37 -10.33 7.89
CA PRO A 20 -6.96 -9.72 9.15
C PRO A 20 -7.04 -10.72 10.30
N VAL A 21 -6.04 -10.69 11.17
CA VAL A 21 -5.89 -11.60 12.30
C VAL A 21 -6.17 -10.86 13.59
N ALA A 22 -7.15 -11.33 14.33
CA ALA A 22 -7.46 -10.91 15.68
C ALA A 22 -6.50 -11.55 16.68
N ILE A 23 -5.85 -10.72 17.49
CA ILE A 23 -4.98 -11.14 18.59
C ILE A 23 -5.56 -10.63 19.90
N ARG A 24 -5.59 -11.52 20.92
CA ARG A 24 -5.97 -11.19 22.29
C ARG A 24 -4.86 -11.59 23.26
N ILE A 25 -4.55 -10.70 24.20
CA ILE A 25 -3.61 -10.95 25.30
C ILE A 25 -4.43 -11.23 26.56
N ILE A 26 -4.28 -12.43 27.12
CA ILE A 26 -5.14 -12.93 28.20
C ILE A 26 -4.29 -13.12 29.45
N ASN A 27 -4.62 -12.37 30.49
CA ASN A 27 -3.86 -12.34 31.76
C ASN A 27 -4.53 -13.18 32.86
N ASP A 28 -5.69 -13.75 32.57
CA ASP A 28 -6.47 -14.58 33.47
C ASP A 28 -6.61 -16.02 32.92
N SER A 29 -7.40 -16.85 33.62
CA SER A 29 -7.66 -18.24 33.23
C SER A 29 -9.03 -18.39 32.54
N SER A 30 -9.52 -17.33 31.88
CA SER A 30 -10.87 -17.30 31.28
C SER A 30 -11.01 -18.15 30.00
N GLU A 31 -9.89 -18.58 29.41
CA GLU A 31 -9.88 -19.35 28.17
C GLU A 31 -9.11 -20.65 28.34
N GLN A 32 -9.53 -21.67 27.58
CA GLN A 32 -8.81 -22.92 27.49
C GLN A 32 -7.89 -22.89 26.28
N LYS A 33 -6.67 -23.37 26.51
CA LYS A 33 -5.68 -23.60 25.46
C LYS A 33 -6.21 -24.61 24.44
N THR A 34 -5.99 -24.31 23.17
CA THR A 34 -6.39 -25.17 22.04
C THR A 34 -5.20 -25.70 21.25
N SER A 35 -4.04 -25.02 21.33
CA SER A 35 -2.83 -25.48 20.65
C SER A 35 -2.15 -26.61 21.43
N SER A 36 -1.79 -27.68 20.74
CA SER A 36 -1.04 -28.80 21.32
C SER A 36 0.38 -28.94 20.77
N GLN A 37 0.69 -28.27 19.66
CA GLN A 37 1.99 -28.37 18.99
C GLN A 37 2.78 -27.07 19.16
N PRO A 38 4.06 -27.14 19.56
CA PRO A 38 4.91 -25.96 19.63
C PRO A 38 5.11 -25.30 18.26
N MET A 39 4.93 -23.98 18.20
CA MET A 39 5.00 -23.20 16.96
C MET A 39 5.51 -21.77 17.24
N ARG A 40 6.04 -21.09 16.22
CA ARG A 40 6.37 -19.67 16.31
C ARG A 40 5.10 -18.83 16.25
N PHE A 41 5.02 -17.76 17.04
CA PHE A 41 3.88 -16.83 16.99
C PHE A 41 3.61 -16.27 15.58
N CYS A 42 4.66 -15.87 14.86
CA CYS A 42 4.52 -15.40 13.47
C CYS A 42 3.97 -16.48 12.52
N GLU A 43 4.24 -17.76 12.78
CA GLU A 43 3.65 -18.85 12.00
C GLU A 43 2.16 -19.01 12.33
N MET A 44 1.77 -18.93 13.61
CA MET A 44 0.36 -18.94 14.01
C MET A 44 -0.42 -17.80 13.35
N VAL A 45 0.14 -16.58 13.35
CA VAL A 45 -0.47 -15.42 12.66
C VAL A 45 -0.60 -15.67 11.16
N ARG A 46 0.44 -16.21 10.50
CA ARG A 46 0.36 -16.51 9.07
C ARG A 46 -0.68 -17.59 8.76
N ARG A 47 -0.68 -18.70 9.50
CA ARG A 47 -1.63 -19.79 9.29
C ARG A 47 -3.06 -19.34 9.54
N SER A 48 -3.27 -18.51 10.57
CA SER A 48 -4.55 -17.85 10.77
C SER A 48 -4.92 -17.01 9.55
N ALA A 49 -4.05 -16.10 9.11
CA ALA A 49 -4.36 -15.18 8.01
C ALA A 49 -4.70 -15.89 6.68
N PHE A 50 -3.97 -16.95 6.31
CA PHE A 50 -4.07 -17.61 5.00
C PHE A 50 -4.93 -18.87 5.00
N TYR A 51 -5.00 -19.61 6.11
CA TYR A 51 -5.72 -20.88 6.20
C TYR A 51 -6.93 -20.82 7.15
N GLY A 52 -7.09 -19.71 7.88
CA GLY A 52 -8.22 -19.54 8.80
C GLY A 52 -8.15 -20.40 10.05
N GLU A 53 -6.96 -20.91 10.39
CA GLU A 53 -6.69 -21.63 11.63
C GLU A 53 -6.83 -20.70 12.85
N SER A 54 -7.02 -21.27 14.04
CA SER A 54 -7.16 -20.50 15.28
C SER A 54 -6.43 -21.19 16.42
N PHE A 55 -5.79 -20.40 17.26
CA PHE A 55 -4.88 -20.86 18.29
C PHE A 55 -5.15 -20.12 19.59
N VAL A 56 -5.20 -20.86 20.69
CA VAL A 56 -5.06 -20.33 22.04
C VAL A 56 -3.89 -21.08 22.66
N PHE A 57 -2.84 -20.38 23.06
CA PHE A 57 -1.58 -20.98 23.48
C PHE A 57 -0.96 -20.26 24.68
N SER A 58 -0.18 -20.99 25.47
CA SER A 58 0.65 -20.46 26.56
C SER A 58 2.13 -20.49 26.17
N VAL A 59 3.01 -20.07 27.08
CA VAL A 59 4.46 -19.99 26.81
C VAL A 59 5.05 -21.34 26.39
N GLU A 60 4.49 -22.45 26.86
CA GLU A 60 4.95 -23.81 26.61
C GLU A 60 4.84 -24.23 25.13
N GLU A 61 3.98 -23.60 24.34
CA GLU A 61 3.85 -23.88 22.90
C GLU A 61 4.67 -22.92 22.05
N LEU A 62 5.38 -21.98 22.65
CA LEU A 62 6.06 -20.94 21.92
C LEU A 62 7.52 -21.32 21.69
N THR A 63 7.90 -21.49 20.42
CA THR A 63 9.27 -21.91 20.06
C THR A 63 10.26 -20.76 19.85
N CYS A 64 9.84 -19.52 20.13
CA CYS A 64 10.63 -18.33 19.86
C CYS A 64 10.71 -17.43 21.10
N THR A 65 11.90 -17.35 21.69
CA THR A 65 12.19 -16.51 22.87
C THR A 65 11.86 -15.03 22.63
N SER A 66 12.04 -14.52 21.40
CA SER A 66 11.64 -13.16 21.08
C SER A 66 10.14 -12.94 21.24
N ALA A 67 9.32 -13.92 20.87
CA ALA A 67 7.87 -13.83 21.04
C ALA A 67 7.47 -14.00 22.51
N GLU A 68 8.14 -14.89 23.25
CA GLU A 68 7.94 -15.08 24.69
C GLU A 68 8.12 -13.77 25.46
N LEU A 69 9.24 -13.09 25.20
CA LEU A 69 9.55 -11.81 25.82
C LEU A 69 8.60 -10.71 25.33
N ALA A 70 8.41 -10.56 24.02
CA ALA A 70 7.60 -9.46 23.47
C ALA A 70 6.13 -9.53 23.89
N LEU A 71 5.55 -10.73 23.93
CA LEU A 71 4.14 -10.93 24.30
C LEU A 71 3.93 -10.89 25.83
N GLY A 72 4.98 -10.69 26.62
CA GLY A 72 4.86 -10.51 28.07
C GLY A 72 4.59 -11.81 28.83
N PHE A 73 5.06 -12.95 28.33
CA PHE A 73 5.00 -14.21 29.09
C PHE A 73 6.09 -14.25 30.18
N THR A 74 7.26 -13.71 29.89
CA THR A 74 8.44 -13.80 30.77
C THR A 74 9.15 -12.45 30.89
N GLU A 75 9.60 -12.12 32.10
CA GLU A 75 10.48 -10.96 32.33
C GLU A 75 11.90 -11.26 31.81
N PRO A 76 12.57 -10.31 31.13
CA PRO A 76 13.93 -10.51 30.67
C PRO A 76 14.89 -10.64 31.86
N SER A 77 15.80 -11.62 31.79
CA SER A 77 16.77 -11.87 32.87
C SER A 77 17.91 -10.85 32.92
N TYR A 78 18.21 -10.17 31.80
CA TYR A 78 19.24 -9.13 31.71
C TYR A 78 18.90 -8.11 30.63
N GLY A 79 19.17 -6.83 30.94
CA GLY A 79 18.97 -5.71 30.01
C GLY A 79 17.50 -5.36 29.78
N GLU A 80 17.28 -4.23 29.10
CA GLU A 80 15.94 -3.86 28.66
C GLU A 80 15.65 -4.45 27.27
N VAL A 81 14.61 -5.28 27.20
CA VAL A 81 14.08 -5.78 25.93
C VAL A 81 12.92 -4.89 25.50
N TYR A 82 13.08 -4.27 24.33
CA TYR A 82 12.03 -3.48 23.67
C TYR A 82 11.91 -3.88 22.20
N PRO A 83 10.68 -4.07 21.68
CA PRO A 83 9.40 -3.89 22.37
C PRO A 83 8.90 -5.15 23.12
N ARG A 84 8.26 -4.94 24.28
CA ARG A 84 7.56 -6.00 25.03
C ARG A 84 6.42 -5.48 25.88
N ILE A 85 5.38 -6.29 26.06
CA ILE A 85 4.29 -6.03 27.02
C ILE A 85 4.85 -6.05 28.45
N LYS A 86 4.48 -5.04 29.25
CA LYS A 86 4.87 -4.89 30.67
C LYS A 86 3.63 -4.69 31.55
N PRO A 87 3.57 -5.30 32.75
CA PRO A 87 4.47 -6.35 33.24
C PRO A 87 4.29 -7.66 32.46
N ALA A 88 5.21 -8.62 32.59
CA ALA A 88 5.08 -9.93 32.00
C ALA A 88 4.06 -10.80 32.77
N ASN A 89 2.77 -10.53 32.56
CA ASN A 89 1.65 -11.23 33.19
C ASN A 89 0.73 -11.92 32.19
N THR A 90 1.15 -12.06 30.93
CA THR A 90 0.41 -12.79 29.90
C THR A 90 0.41 -14.27 30.23
N LYS A 91 -0.79 -14.87 30.34
CA LYS A 91 -0.95 -16.31 30.57
C LYS A 91 -1.25 -17.05 29.28
N LEU A 92 -2.10 -16.46 28.44
CA LEU A 92 -2.50 -17.02 27.16
C LEU A 92 -2.52 -15.92 26.09
N VAL A 93 -2.32 -16.34 24.85
CA VAL A 93 -2.57 -15.51 23.67
C VAL A 93 -3.51 -16.27 22.74
N SER A 94 -4.54 -15.57 22.27
CA SER A 94 -5.45 -16.08 21.25
C SER A 94 -5.15 -15.42 19.90
N VAL A 95 -5.10 -16.23 18.84
CA VAL A 95 -4.88 -15.84 17.45
C VAL A 95 -5.99 -16.47 16.61
N SER A 96 -6.76 -15.66 15.90
CA SER A 96 -7.82 -16.15 15.00
C SER A 96 -8.05 -15.15 13.88
N VAL A 97 -8.68 -15.58 12.79
CA VAL A 97 -9.14 -14.60 11.79
C VAL A 97 -10.23 -13.71 12.39
N LEU A 98 -10.18 -12.43 12.05
CA LEU A 98 -11.12 -11.44 12.57
C LEU A 98 -12.58 -11.79 12.22
N GLU A 99 -12.81 -12.53 11.13
CA GLU A 99 -14.17 -12.97 10.76
C GLU A 99 -14.80 -14.00 11.69
N LYS A 100 -13.99 -14.74 12.45
CA LYS A 100 -14.45 -15.85 13.30
C LYS A 100 -14.46 -15.50 14.79
N THR A 101 -13.99 -14.32 15.18
CA THR A 101 -13.97 -13.93 16.60
C THR A 101 -15.28 -13.27 17.01
N ASP A 102 -15.86 -13.75 18.11
CA ASP A 102 -16.97 -13.10 18.81
C ASP A 102 -16.48 -12.21 19.96
N LYS A 103 -15.20 -12.33 20.31
CA LYS A 103 -14.58 -11.59 21.40
C LYS A 103 -13.83 -10.37 20.87
N LYS A 104 -13.82 -9.29 21.65
CA LYS A 104 -13.07 -8.06 21.33
C LYS A 104 -11.57 -8.40 21.20
N PRO A 105 -10.94 -8.16 20.04
CA PRO A 105 -9.49 -8.27 19.91
C PRO A 105 -8.79 -7.06 20.54
N ASP A 106 -7.58 -7.28 21.04
CA ASP A 106 -6.73 -6.20 21.54
C ASP A 106 -5.91 -5.57 20.41
N VAL A 107 -5.48 -6.40 19.46
CA VAL A 107 -4.72 -5.99 18.27
C VAL A 107 -5.29 -6.73 17.05
N VAL A 108 -5.36 -6.03 15.93
CA VAL A 108 -5.61 -6.63 14.61
C VAL A 108 -4.34 -6.55 13.78
N VAL A 109 -3.91 -7.65 13.17
CA VAL A 109 -2.73 -7.72 12.32
C VAL A 109 -3.13 -8.05 10.89
N ILE A 110 -2.55 -7.33 9.92
CA ILE A 110 -2.72 -7.61 8.50
C ILE A 110 -1.38 -7.93 7.85
N VAL A 111 -1.43 -8.75 6.80
CA VAL A 111 -0.28 -9.02 5.93
C VAL A 111 -0.58 -8.44 4.55
N GLY A 112 0.36 -7.66 4.02
CA GLY A 112 0.22 -7.02 2.72
C GLY A 112 1.56 -6.80 2.05
N ASN A 113 1.56 -6.22 0.86
CA ASN A 113 2.78 -5.76 0.20
C ASN A 113 2.93 -4.23 0.37
N PRO A 114 4.09 -3.63 0.05
CA PRO A 114 4.32 -2.20 0.23
C PRO A 114 3.24 -1.31 -0.38
N ARG A 115 2.71 -1.67 -1.57
CA ARG A 115 1.64 -0.91 -2.23
C ARG A 115 0.34 -0.91 -1.43
N LYS A 116 -0.06 -2.06 -0.90
CA LYS A 116 -1.29 -2.20 -0.09
C LYS A 116 -1.15 -1.48 1.25
N ILE A 117 -0.02 -1.67 1.93
CA ILE A 117 0.27 -0.98 3.20
C ILE A 117 0.34 0.54 3.00
N MET A 118 0.94 1.03 1.91
CA MET A 118 0.91 2.46 1.57
C MET A 118 -0.52 3.00 1.44
N ARG A 119 -1.42 2.30 0.75
CA ARG A 119 -2.84 2.71 0.65
C ARG A 119 -3.48 2.82 2.03
N VAL A 120 -3.25 1.82 2.89
CA VAL A 120 -3.75 1.80 4.27
C VAL A 120 -3.20 2.99 5.07
N SER A 121 -1.88 3.21 5.04
CA SER A 121 -1.23 4.33 5.73
C SER A 121 -1.77 5.69 5.29
N THR A 122 -2.07 5.84 4.00
CA THR A 122 -2.54 7.14 3.50
C THR A 122 -3.97 7.45 3.96
N ILE A 123 -4.82 6.44 4.08
CA ILE A 123 -6.17 6.61 4.64
C ILE A 123 -6.10 6.84 6.15
N LEU A 124 -5.25 6.09 6.87
CA LEU A 124 -5.00 6.35 8.29
C LEU A 124 -4.58 7.80 8.52
N ALA A 125 -3.62 8.31 7.75
CA ALA A 125 -3.17 9.69 7.86
C ALA A 125 -4.33 10.70 7.70
N GLN A 126 -5.23 10.49 6.73
CA GLN A 126 -6.41 11.35 6.56
C GLN A 126 -7.35 11.30 7.77
N LEU A 127 -7.60 10.11 8.30
CA LEU A 127 -8.43 9.92 9.50
C LEU A 127 -7.79 10.56 10.74
N HIS A 128 -6.46 10.64 10.78
CA HIS A 128 -5.70 11.30 11.86
C HIS A 128 -5.27 12.72 11.47
N GLU A 129 -6.16 13.53 10.88
CA GLU A 129 -5.92 14.96 10.64
C GLU A 129 -4.64 15.25 9.82
N LYS A 130 -4.37 14.40 8.83
CA LYS A 130 -3.17 14.42 7.96
C LYS A 130 -1.85 14.21 8.71
N GLN A 131 -1.89 13.71 9.94
CA GLN A 131 -0.68 13.32 10.67
C GLN A 131 -0.02 12.11 10.02
N PRO A 132 1.32 12.05 10.00
CA PRO A 132 2.04 10.90 9.45
C PRO A 132 1.79 9.65 10.30
N VAL A 133 1.79 8.49 9.63
CA VAL A 133 1.86 7.20 10.33
C VAL A 133 3.29 6.99 10.82
N GLU A 134 3.48 7.02 12.13
CA GLU A 134 4.77 6.71 12.78
C GLU A 134 5.03 5.20 12.75
N ALA A 135 6.27 4.80 12.44
CA ALA A 135 6.69 3.41 12.42
C ALA A 135 7.93 3.22 13.30
N LYS A 136 7.85 2.34 14.29
CA LYS A 136 8.94 1.95 15.19
C LYS A 136 9.32 0.50 14.92
N PHE A 137 10.50 0.27 14.34
CA PHE A 137 11.00 -1.06 14.07
C PHE A 137 12.53 -1.12 14.15
N LYS A 138 13.06 -2.30 14.43
CA LYS A 138 14.48 -2.67 14.41
C LYS A 138 14.77 -3.80 13.41
N GLY A 139 13.74 -4.40 12.80
CA GLY A 139 13.88 -5.62 12.00
C GLY A 139 14.01 -6.87 12.87
N GLU A 140 13.72 -6.74 14.16
CA GLU A 140 13.72 -7.78 15.18
C GLU A 140 12.39 -7.73 15.92
N PHE A 141 11.97 -8.83 16.56
CA PHE A 141 10.67 -8.88 17.23
C PHE A 141 9.49 -8.49 16.31
N ALA A 142 9.57 -8.81 15.01
CA ALA A 142 8.65 -8.33 13.99
C ALA A 142 7.16 -8.47 14.31
N VAL A 143 6.59 -9.67 14.13
CA VAL A 143 5.14 -9.85 14.30
C VAL A 143 4.73 -9.75 15.78
N CYS A 144 5.54 -10.33 16.69
CA CYS A 144 5.24 -10.38 18.13
C CYS A 144 5.44 -9.03 18.85
N GLY A 145 6.48 -8.28 18.50
CA GLY A 145 6.84 -7.04 19.15
C GLY A 145 6.35 -5.82 18.38
N GLU A 146 6.86 -5.63 17.16
CA GLU A 146 6.58 -4.45 16.35
C GLU A 146 5.10 -4.38 15.94
N CYS A 147 4.48 -5.49 15.53
CA CYS A 147 3.07 -5.49 15.09
C CYS A 147 2.06 -6.00 16.12
N THR A 148 2.49 -6.44 17.32
CA THR A 148 1.57 -6.87 18.38
C THR A 148 1.82 -6.11 19.67
N ALA A 149 3.00 -6.22 20.28
CA ALA A 149 3.29 -5.54 21.55
C ALA A 149 3.20 -4.01 21.45
N ILE A 150 3.77 -3.38 20.42
CA ILE A 150 3.70 -1.91 20.25
C ILE A 150 2.25 -1.44 20.11
N PRO A 151 1.42 -1.95 19.17
CA PRO A 151 0.00 -1.56 19.09
C PRO A 151 -0.79 -1.85 20.36
N PHE A 152 -0.49 -2.95 21.05
CA PHE A 152 -1.13 -3.29 22.32
C PHE A 152 -0.85 -2.24 23.41
N MET A 153 0.42 -1.84 23.57
CA MET A 153 0.85 -0.93 24.64
C MET A 153 0.59 0.54 24.32
N GLU A 154 0.99 0.97 23.13
CA GLU A 154 1.00 2.39 22.75
C GLU A 154 -0.35 2.85 22.20
N LYS A 155 -1.27 1.91 21.91
CA LYS A 155 -2.57 2.19 21.26
C LYS A 155 -2.41 3.03 19.98
N LYS A 156 -1.33 2.75 19.24
CA LYS A 156 -1.03 3.33 17.93
C LYS A 156 -0.77 2.22 16.94
N VAL A 157 -1.15 2.43 15.67
CA VAL A 157 -0.72 1.55 14.58
C VAL A 157 0.80 1.44 14.51
N ASN A 158 1.30 0.29 14.08
CA ASN A 158 2.73 0.13 13.79
C ASN A 158 2.96 -0.89 12.67
N LEU A 159 4.07 -0.76 11.95
CA LEU A 159 4.44 -1.67 10.88
C LEU A 159 5.80 -2.32 11.13
N SER A 160 6.00 -3.48 10.52
CA SER A 160 7.23 -4.25 10.55
C SER A 160 7.66 -4.66 9.16
N LEU A 161 8.96 -4.53 8.87
CA LEU A 161 9.60 -5.06 7.67
C LEU A 161 9.88 -6.57 7.76
N LEU A 162 9.40 -7.22 8.83
CA LEU A 162 9.65 -8.61 9.19
C LEU A 162 11.09 -8.91 9.60
N CYS A 163 11.24 -9.87 10.49
CA CYS A 163 12.54 -10.38 10.92
C CYS A 163 12.90 -11.65 10.13
N ASN A 164 14.18 -12.01 10.13
CA ASN A 164 14.66 -13.23 9.48
C ASN A 164 13.90 -14.48 9.92
N GLY A 165 13.55 -14.57 11.21
CA GLY A 165 12.79 -15.72 11.73
C GLY A 165 11.41 -15.88 11.09
N ALA A 166 10.69 -14.78 10.86
CA ALA A 166 9.39 -14.83 10.20
C ALA A 166 9.52 -15.27 8.74
N ARG A 167 10.55 -14.80 8.03
CA ARG A 167 10.81 -15.17 6.63
C ARG A 167 11.22 -16.63 6.50
N MET A 168 12.24 -17.06 7.24
CA MET A 168 12.84 -18.38 7.12
C MET A 168 11.94 -19.51 7.64
N PHE A 169 11.26 -19.30 8.77
CA PHE A 169 10.55 -20.38 9.47
C PHE A 169 9.03 -20.28 9.37
N SER A 170 8.51 -19.10 9.07
CA SER A 170 7.07 -18.88 9.03
C SER A 170 6.58 -18.52 7.63
N GLY A 171 7.41 -18.62 6.60
CA GLY A 171 6.99 -18.56 5.20
C GLY A 171 6.59 -17.19 4.66
N TYR A 172 6.92 -16.10 5.36
CA TYR A 172 6.69 -14.75 4.83
C TYR A 172 7.61 -14.43 3.64
N ARG A 173 7.04 -13.82 2.60
CA ARG A 173 7.72 -13.53 1.33
C ARG A 173 8.47 -12.20 1.36
N ASP A 174 9.50 -12.05 0.53
CA ASP A 174 10.34 -10.85 0.44
C ASP A 174 9.56 -9.56 0.15
N ASP A 175 8.44 -9.67 -0.55
CA ASP A 175 7.54 -8.57 -0.88
C ASP A 175 6.41 -8.33 0.14
N GLU A 176 6.40 -9.08 1.26
CA GLU A 176 5.42 -8.93 2.34
C GLU A 176 5.92 -8.02 3.47
N ILE A 177 4.97 -7.28 4.03
CA ILE A 177 5.07 -6.38 5.19
C ILE A 177 3.87 -6.68 6.10
N VAL A 178 4.06 -6.48 7.41
CA VAL A 178 3.00 -6.66 8.40
C VAL A 178 2.69 -5.32 9.05
N MET A 179 1.40 -5.07 9.32
CA MET A 179 0.96 -3.89 10.06
C MET A 179 -0.01 -4.34 11.16
N GLY A 180 0.20 -3.83 12.36
CA GLY A 180 -0.64 -4.05 13.54
C GLY A 180 -1.43 -2.81 13.90
N PHE A 181 -2.65 -3.01 14.36
CA PHE A 181 -3.62 -1.96 14.64
C PHE A 181 -4.19 -2.14 16.05
N PRO A 182 -4.34 -1.06 16.82
CA PRO A 182 -5.40 -0.99 17.82
C PRO A 182 -6.75 -1.24 17.16
N LEU A 183 -7.68 -1.88 17.87
CA LEU A 183 -8.99 -2.19 17.29
C LEU A 183 -9.73 -0.94 16.79
N ASP A 184 -9.68 0.16 17.54
CA ASP A 184 -10.44 1.37 17.22
C ASP A 184 -9.98 1.97 15.89
N ASP A 185 -8.67 2.01 15.63
CA ASP A 185 -8.11 2.44 14.34
C ASP A 185 -8.55 1.51 13.20
N PHE A 186 -8.51 0.18 13.42
CA PHE A 186 -8.94 -0.80 12.43
C PHE A 186 -10.42 -0.66 12.07
N VAL A 187 -11.29 -0.43 13.06
CA VAL A 187 -12.72 -0.19 12.83
C VAL A 187 -12.89 1.10 12.02
N ARG A 188 -12.25 2.18 12.45
CA ARG A 188 -12.38 3.50 11.82
C ARG A 188 -11.99 3.49 10.35
N ILE A 189 -10.87 2.86 10.01
CA ILE A 189 -10.45 2.72 8.60
C ILE A 189 -11.37 1.79 7.81
N SER A 190 -11.90 0.74 8.43
CA SER A 190 -12.80 -0.19 7.74
C SER A 190 -14.13 0.48 7.39
N GLU A 191 -14.65 1.33 8.27
CA GLU A 191 -15.88 2.10 8.06
C GLU A 191 -15.68 3.20 7.01
N SER A 192 -14.49 3.81 6.95
CA SER A 192 -14.18 4.88 6.00
C SER A 192 -14.00 4.40 4.55
N THR A 193 -13.93 3.09 4.31
CA THR A 193 -13.78 2.50 2.96
C THR A 193 -14.97 2.73 2.02
N GLU A 194 -16.08 3.28 2.52
CA GLU A 194 -17.28 3.63 1.75
C GLU A 194 -17.32 5.11 1.31
N GLU A 195 -16.44 5.96 1.84
CA GLU A 195 -16.43 7.40 1.56
C GLU A 195 -15.70 7.73 0.25
N LYS A 196 -16.43 8.28 -0.72
CA LYS A 196 -15.88 8.70 -2.02
C LYS A 196 -14.74 9.73 -1.88
N GLU A 197 -14.78 10.56 -0.85
CA GLU A 197 -13.76 11.58 -0.55
C GLU A 197 -12.41 10.98 -0.11
N ILE A 198 -12.37 9.74 0.38
CA ILE A 198 -11.13 9.03 0.75
C ILE A 198 -10.56 8.25 -0.44
N THR A 199 -11.37 8.02 -1.48
CA THR A 199 -10.95 7.37 -2.73
C THR A 199 -10.36 8.34 -3.77
N SER A 200 -10.45 9.65 -3.53
CA SER A 200 -9.74 10.69 -4.30
C SER A 200 -8.26 10.77 -3.89
N ALA A 201 -7.43 11.49 -4.65
CA ALA A 201 -5.97 11.38 -4.53
C ALA A 201 -5.43 11.77 -3.16
N LEU A 202 -4.97 10.75 -2.44
CA LEU A 202 -4.45 10.87 -1.09
C LEU A 202 -3.04 11.51 -1.01
N CYS A 203 -2.33 11.67 -2.13
CA CYS A 203 -0.93 12.14 -2.18
C CYS A 203 -0.73 13.64 -2.46
N GLY A 204 -1.79 14.45 -2.57
CA GLY A 204 -1.62 15.89 -2.82
C GLY A 204 -1.22 16.26 -4.26
N CYS A 205 -0.97 15.30 -5.16
CA CYS A 205 -0.87 15.52 -6.62
C CYS A 205 -2.23 15.79 -7.28
N ILE A 206 -3.12 16.42 -6.51
CA ILE A 206 -4.57 16.43 -6.65
C ILE A 206 -4.99 16.96 -8.03
N MET A 207 -5.74 16.13 -8.75
CA MET A 207 -6.54 16.51 -9.91
C MET A 207 -7.79 17.32 -9.54
N ASP A 208 -8.13 17.44 -8.26
CA ASP A 208 -9.26 18.26 -7.74
C ASP A 208 -8.93 19.77 -7.62
N ASP A 209 -7.65 20.15 -7.63
CA ASP A 209 -7.20 21.54 -7.74
C ASP A 209 -7.25 22.02 -9.20
N ILE A 210 -7.53 21.11 -10.14
CA ILE A 210 -7.67 21.44 -11.54
C ILE A 210 -9.04 22.07 -11.72
N PRO A 211 -9.12 23.29 -12.27
CA PRO A 211 -10.40 23.96 -12.50
C PRO A 211 -11.35 23.08 -13.32
N ALA A 212 -12.63 23.04 -12.94
CA ALA A 212 -13.63 22.19 -13.58
C ALA A 212 -13.68 22.37 -15.12
N GLY A 213 -13.49 23.60 -15.60
CA GLY A 213 -13.41 23.88 -17.04
C GLY A 213 -12.23 23.18 -17.74
N ALA A 214 -11.07 23.08 -17.07
CA ALA A 214 -9.92 22.36 -17.60
C ALA A 214 -10.13 20.84 -17.57
N VAL A 215 -10.77 20.31 -16.52
CA VAL A 215 -11.18 18.90 -16.45
C VAL A 215 -12.09 18.56 -17.63
N SER A 216 -13.16 19.32 -17.83
CA SER A 216 -14.10 19.07 -18.94
C SER A 216 -13.45 19.23 -20.32
N ALA A 217 -12.50 20.15 -20.49
CA ALA A 217 -11.75 20.29 -21.74
C ALA A 217 -10.88 19.07 -22.03
N ILE A 218 -10.22 18.51 -21.01
CA ILE A 218 -9.41 17.30 -21.12
C ILE A 218 -10.31 16.07 -21.38
N GLU A 219 -11.47 16.00 -20.75
CA GLU A 219 -12.44 14.92 -20.95
C GLU A 219 -13.00 14.89 -22.38
N LYS A 220 -13.27 16.05 -22.97
CA LYS A 220 -13.69 16.16 -24.39
C LYS A 220 -12.68 15.58 -25.37
N ILE A 221 -11.41 15.54 -25.01
CA ILE A 221 -10.34 14.96 -25.85
C ILE A 221 -10.35 13.41 -25.76
N GLY A 222 -11.05 12.83 -24.78
CA GLY A 222 -11.17 11.38 -24.59
C GLY A 222 -10.40 10.84 -23.39
N PHE A 223 -9.93 11.70 -22.49
CA PHE A 223 -9.39 11.27 -21.20
C PHE A 223 -10.49 11.14 -20.14
N GLY A 224 -10.36 10.19 -19.23
CA GLY A 224 -11.08 10.17 -17.95
C GLY A 224 -10.20 10.73 -16.85
N LYS A 225 -10.81 11.39 -15.86
CA LYS A 225 -10.13 11.83 -14.64
C LYS A 225 -9.91 10.64 -13.71
N GLY A 226 -8.66 10.35 -13.39
CA GLY A 226 -8.28 9.45 -12.31
C GLY A 226 -7.94 10.18 -11.03
N THR A 227 -7.50 9.40 -10.06
CA THR A 227 -7.05 9.87 -8.75
C THR A 227 -5.84 10.80 -8.90
N ASP A 228 -4.79 10.35 -9.58
CA ASP A 228 -3.45 10.94 -9.68
C ASP A 228 -3.08 11.43 -11.09
N GLN A 229 -3.77 10.95 -12.12
CA GLN A 229 -3.61 11.36 -13.52
C GLN A 229 -4.92 11.28 -14.29
N PHE A 230 -4.97 11.96 -15.44
CA PHE A 230 -5.92 11.65 -16.48
C PHE A 230 -5.44 10.41 -17.26
N PHE A 231 -6.37 9.61 -17.78
CA PHE A 231 -6.05 8.45 -18.61
C PHE A 231 -7.06 8.30 -19.74
N GLY A 232 -6.59 8.01 -20.95
CA GLY A 232 -7.45 7.84 -22.13
C GLY A 232 -6.89 6.73 -23.01
N ARG A 233 -7.79 6.03 -23.72
CA ARG A 233 -7.40 5.01 -24.69
C ARG A 233 -7.38 5.63 -26.08
N PHE A 234 -6.21 5.63 -26.71
CA PHE A 234 -6.00 6.18 -28.05
C PHE A 234 -5.36 5.11 -28.92
N GLY A 235 -6.14 4.56 -29.84
CA GLY A 235 -5.78 3.34 -30.58
C GLY A 235 -5.60 2.15 -29.63
N ASN A 236 -4.42 1.53 -29.70
CA ASN A 236 -4.06 0.37 -28.87
C ASN A 236 -3.35 0.75 -27.56
N GLU A 237 -3.06 2.03 -27.33
CA GLU A 237 -2.34 2.48 -26.15
C GLU A 237 -3.26 3.14 -25.12
N ILE A 238 -2.90 2.97 -23.85
CA ILE A 238 -3.44 3.77 -22.76
C ILE A 238 -2.45 4.90 -22.50
N VAL A 239 -2.89 6.12 -22.78
CA VAL A 239 -2.09 7.33 -22.58
C VAL A 239 -2.48 7.94 -21.23
N ARG A 240 -1.47 8.21 -20.40
CA ARG A 240 -1.63 8.95 -19.15
C ARG A 240 -1.28 10.41 -19.39
N LEU A 241 -2.02 11.32 -18.77
CA LEU A 241 -1.76 12.75 -18.84
C LEU A 241 -1.60 13.29 -17.41
N TYR A 242 -0.39 13.75 -17.12
CA TYR A 242 -0.01 14.34 -15.85
C TYR A 242 -0.05 15.87 -15.93
N THR A 243 -0.39 16.49 -14.80
CA THR A 243 -0.50 17.95 -14.64
C THR A 243 0.51 18.42 -13.59
N PRO A 244 1.81 18.52 -13.93
CA PRO A 244 2.82 18.96 -12.98
C PRO A 244 2.51 20.38 -12.50
N LYS A 245 2.62 20.60 -11.18
CA LYS A 245 2.50 21.92 -10.56
C LYS A 245 3.90 22.52 -10.38
N GLU A 246 4.05 23.78 -10.74
CA GLU A 246 5.25 24.57 -10.42
C GLU A 246 5.31 24.90 -8.92
N LYS A 247 6.42 25.52 -8.48
CA LYS A 247 6.63 25.91 -7.07
C LYS A 247 5.55 26.88 -6.56
N ASP A 248 4.93 27.65 -7.45
CA ASP A 248 3.84 28.58 -7.12
C ASP A 248 2.44 27.95 -7.21
N GLY A 249 2.36 26.62 -7.47
CA GLY A 249 1.12 25.87 -7.60
C GLY A 249 0.46 25.95 -8.98
N LYS A 250 0.97 26.75 -9.91
CA LYS A 250 0.40 26.84 -11.26
C LYS A 250 0.77 25.61 -12.09
N ILE A 251 -0.17 25.22 -12.95
CA ILE A 251 0.06 24.20 -13.98
C ILE A 251 0.24 24.95 -15.30
N THR A 252 1.44 24.91 -15.86
CA THR A 252 1.86 25.58 -17.11
C THR A 252 2.28 24.59 -18.19
N SER A 253 2.42 23.32 -17.83
CA SER A 253 2.75 22.23 -18.73
C SER A 253 1.91 21.01 -18.39
N LEU A 254 1.79 20.12 -19.37
CA LEU A 254 1.20 18.79 -19.23
C LEU A 254 2.20 17.75 -19.68
N THR A 255 2.12 16.53 -19.17
CA THR A 255 3.01 15.45 -19.60
C THR A 255 2.21 14.24 -20.01
N LEU A 256 2.28 13.88 -21.29
CA LEU A 256 1.77 12.61 -21.78
C LEU A 256 2.77 11.50 -21.42
N HIS A 257 2.28 10.33 -21.04
CA HIS A 257 3.11 9.20 -20.62
C HIS A 257 2.52 7.87 -21.08
N ILE A 258 3.37 7.01 -21.65
CA ILE A 258 3.05 5.64 -22.04
C ILE A 258 4.13 4.70 -21.48
N PRO A 259 3.78 3.80 -20.56
CA PRO A 259 4.69 2.75 -20.10
C PRO A 259 4.59 1.52 -21.01
N ILE A 260 5.72 1.06 -21.55
CA ILE A 260 5.80 -0.15 -22.39
C ILE A 260 6.48 -1.27 -21.61
N LYS A 261 5.80 -2.41 -21.46
CA LYS A 261 6.36 -3.60 -20.80
C LYS A 261 7.11 -4.49 -21.80
N PHE A 262 8.29 -4.94 -21.40
CA PHE A 262 9.10 -5.93 -22.12
C PHE A 262 9.22 -7.23 -21.32
N LYS A 263 9.74 -8.28 -21.97
CA LYS A 263 9.94 -9.60 -21.36
C LYS A 263 10.90 -9.54 -20.17
N ASP A 264 11.98 -8.78 -20.32
CA ASP A 264 13.05 -8.64 -19.34
C ASP A 264 13.73 -7.26 -19.43
N SER A 265 14.54 -6.95 -18.42
CA SER A 265 15.23 -5.67 -18.28
C SER A 265 16.30 -5.44 -19.36
N GLN A 266 16.97 -6.50 -19.82
CA GLN A 266 17.96 -6.41 -20.91
C GLN A 266 17.31 -5.98 -22.23
N THR A 267 16.17 -6.59 -22.57
CA THR A 267 15.38 -6.24 -23.75
C THR A 267 14.89 -4.79 -23.68
N ALA A 268 14.40 -4.35 -22.52
CA ALA A 268 13.97 -2.97 -22.31
C ALA A 268 15.12 -1.97 -22.55
N SER A 269 16.31 -2.25 -22.02
CA SER A 269 17.50 -1.41 -22.22
C SER A 269 17.92 -1.34 -23.69
N LEU A 270 18.05 -2.50 -24.35
CA LEU A 270 18.45 -2.57 -25.76
C LEU A 270 17.50 -1.82 -26.67
N VAL A 271 16.19 -1.98 -26.46
CA VAL A 271 15.17 -1.32 -27.28
C VAL A 271 15.18 0.19 -27.03
N ASN A 272 15.33 0.62 -25.78
CA ASN A 272 15.45 2.03 -25.42
C ASN A 272 16.67 2.70 -26.10
N ASP A 273 17.83 2.05 -26.09
CA ASP A 273 19.05 2.58 -26.70
C ASP A 273 18.95 2.61 -28.23
N LYS A 274 18.38 1.54 -28.82
CA LYS A 274 18.09 1.51 -30.27
C LYS A 274 17.06 2.56 -30.68
N ALA A 275 16.10 2.90 -29.82
CA ALA A 275 15.01 3.82 -30.15
C ALA A 275 15.53 5.21 -30.53
N LYS A 276 16.58 5.69 -29.87
CA LYS A 276 17.17 7.03 -30.06
C LYS A 276 16.10 8.12 -30.07
N LEU A 277 15.27 8.14 -29.02
CA LEU A 277 14.24 9.17 -28.88
C LEU A 277 14.93 10.51 -28.61
N GLU A 278 14.58 11.52 -29.41
CA GLU A 278 15.13 12.86 -29.29
C GLU A 278 14.18 13.78 -28.51
N LYS A 279 14.74 14.87 -27.96
CA LYS A 279 13.96 15.90 -27.29
C LYS A 279 12.88 16.46 -28.25
N PRO A 280 11.67 16.79 -27.76
CA PRO A 280 11.31 16.93 -26.33
C PRO A 280 10.89 15.64 -25.63
N LEU A 281 10.91 14.48 -26.30
CA LEU A 281 10.54 13.23 -25.64
C LEU A 281 11.58 12.84 -24.58
N LEU A 282 11.07 12.45 -23.42
CA LEU A 282 11.81 11.89 -22.32
C LEU A 282 11.57 10.38 -22.31
N HIS A 283 12.61 9.62 -22.00
CA HIS A 283 12.49 8.17 -21.89
C HIS A 283 13.34 7.65 -20.73
N ARG A 284 12.86 6.62 -20.05
CA ARG A 284 13.56 5.99 -18.93
C ARG A 284 13.27 4.50 -18.89
N VAL A 285 14.32 3.71 -18.63
CA VAL A 285 14.17 2.28 -18.33
C VAL A 285 13.97 2.10 -16.82
N ARG A 286 12.97 1.32 -16.45
CA ARG A 286 12.68 0.91 -15.06
C ARG A 286 12.34 -0.58 -15.05
N ASP A 287 13.25 -1.40 -14.54
CA ASP A 287 13.17 -2.86 -14.60
C ASP A 287 12.98 -3.34 -16.05
N ASN A 288 11.89 -4.03 -16.36
CA ASN A 288 11.50 -4.45 -17.70
C ASN A 288 10.51 -3.49 -18.38
N TRP A 289 10.44 -2.23 -17.95
CA TRP A 289 9.60 -1.20 -18.56
C TRP A 289 10.44 -0.12 -19.22
N VAL A 290 9.94 0.40 -20.33
CA VAL A 290 10.39 1.67 -20.91
C VAL A 290 9.26 2.67 -20.77
N ASP A 291 9.49 3.68 -19.94
CA ASP A 291 8.60 4.81 -19.75
C ASP A 291 8.92 5.86 -20.82
N ILE A 292 7.95 6.20 -21.68
CA ILE A 292 8.06 7.29 -22.66
C ILE A 292 7.17 8.43 -22.18
N ALA A 293 7.71 9.64 -22.13
CA ALA A 293 6.97 10.83 -21.73
C ALA A 293 7.20 11.98 -22.71
N LEU A 294 6.13 12.74 -22.98
CA LEU A 294 6.18 13.94 -23.82
C LEU A 294 5.64 15.12 -23.00
N PRO A 295 6.51 16.04 -22.54
CA PRO A 295 6.07 17.30 -21.96
C PRO A 295 5.51 18.21 -23.07
N ILE A 296 4.37 18.84 -22.77
CA ILE A 296 3.67 19.81 -23.58
C ILE A 296 3.66 21.11 -22.80
N ASP A 297 4.36 22.12 -23.31
CA ASP A 297 4.29 23.47 -22.77
C ASP A 297 3.00 24.15 -23.21
N LEU A 298 2.23 24.67 -22.25
CA LEU A 298 1.00 25.41 -22.54
C LEU A 298 1.28 26.90 -22.80
N GLY A 299 2.44 27.42 -22.36
CA GLY A 299 2.81 28.85 -22.42
C GLY A 299 1.94 29.77 -21.54
N GLU A 300 0.87 29.25 -20.96
CA GLU A 300 -0.02 29.93 -20.01
C GLU A 300 -0.55 28.92 -18.98
N SER A 301 -1.22 29.40 -17.93
CA SER A 301 -1.84 28.50 -16.93
C SER A 301 -2.87 27.59 -17.59
N LEU A 302 -2.97 26.34 -17.14
CA LEU A 302 -3.93 25.33 -17.61
C LEU A 302 -5.36 25.86 -17.69
N ASN A 303 -5.78 26.66 -16.70
CA ASN A 303 -7.11 27.27 -16.72
C ASN A 303 -7.33 28.12 -17.98
N ARG A 304 -6.42 29.07 -18.26
CA ARG A 304 -6.49 29.92 -19.46
C ARG A 304 -6.32 29.13 -20.74
N ALA A 305 -5.37 28.18 -20.77
CA ALA A 305 -5.13 27.33 -21.92
C ALA A 305 -6.41 26.55 -22.28
N SER A 306 -7.07 25.95 -21.30
CA SER A 306 -8.32 25.19 -21.51
C SER A 306 -9.49 26.02 -22.05
N MET A 307 -9.51 27.34 -21.78
CA MET A 307 -10.52 28.26 -22.31
C MET A 307 -10.30 28.58 -23.81
N ARG A 308 -9.15 28.20 -24.40
CA ARG A 308 -8.87 28.40 -25.84
C ARG A 308 -9.60 27.40 -26.76
N GLY A 309 -10.40 26.49 -26.20
CA GLY A 309 -11.25 25.57 -26.96
C GLY A 309 -10.45 24.71 -27.94
N GLU A 310 -10.76 24.84 -29.23
CA GLU A 310 -10.14 24.04 -30.31
C GLU A 310 -8.61 24.11 -30.33
N ARG A 311 -8.01 25.27 -29.98
CA ARG A 311 -6.55 25.41 -29.95
C ARG A 311 -5.90 24.52 -28.88
N PHE A 312 -6.55 24.42 -27.72
CA PHE A 312 -6.10 23.55 -26.64
C PHE A 312 -6.27 22.08 -27.03
N GLU A 313 -7.43 21.71 -27.57
CA GLU A 313 -7.66 20.35 -28.03
C GLU A 313 -6.65 19.91 -29.10
N ALA A 314 -6.39 20.77 -30.08
CA ALA A 314 -5.42 20.50 -31.14
C ALA A 314 -4.01 20.32 -30.59
N LEU A 315 -3.59 21.13 -29.61
CA LEU A 315 -2.28 21.01 -28.96
C LEU A 315 -2.11 19.63 -28.32
N ILE A 316 -3.10 19.17 -27.56
CA ILE A 316 -3.04 17.88 -26.87
C ILE A 316 -3.17 16.71 -27.86
N LYS A 317 -4.07 16.80 -28.84
CA LYS A 317 -4.24 15.78 -29.90
C LYS A 317 -2.95 15.59 -30.71
N ASN A 318 -2.28 16.68 -31.10
CA ASN A 318 -0.97 16.62 -31.76
C ASN A 318 0.10 15.96 -30.86
N GLY A 319 0.06 16.24 -29.55
CA GLY A 319 0.91 15.56 -28.57
C GLY A 319 0.65 14.06 -28.49
N ILE A 320 -0.62 13.65 -28.48
CA ILE A 320 -1.04 12.24 -28.49
C ILE A 320 -0.53 11.54 -29.75
N ASP A 321 -0.74 12.13 -30.92
CA ASP A 321 -0.27 11.55 -32.19
C ASP A 321 1.26 11.40 -32.21
N THR A 322 1.97 12.39 -31.65
CA THR A 322 3.43 12.35 -31.53
C THR A 322 3.89 11.22 -30.62
N ILE A 323 3.36 11.12 -29.39
CA ILE A 323 3.79 10.09 -28.44
C ILE A 323 3.40 8.67 -28.91
N LEU A 324 2.26 8.51 -29.58
CA LEU A 324 1.85 7.24 -30.18
C LEU A 324 2.80 6.81 -31.30
N LYS A 325 3.14 7.72 -32.22
CA LYS A 325 4.09 7.45 -33.31
C LYS A 325 5.46 7.03 -32.79
N GLU A 326 5.98 7.70 -31.77
CA GLU A 326 7.26 7.34 -31.17
C GLU A 326 7.18 6.01 -30.42
N THR A 327 6.09 5.76 -29.68
CA THR A 327 5.82 4.48 -29.00
C THR A 327 5.81 3.31 -29.98
N GLU A 328 5.17 3.47 -31.15
CA GLU A 328 5.21 2.45 -32.20
C GLU A 328 6.62 2.16 -32.71
N LYS A 329 7.48 3.18 -32.87
CA LYS A 329 8.89 2.96 -33.27
C LYS A 329 9.63 2.13 -32.24
N VAL A 330 9.40 2.37 -30.95
CA VAL A 330 9.99 1.59 -29.86
C VAL A 330 9.52 0.14 -29.92
N LYS A 331 8.22 -0.11 -30.13
CA LYS A 331 7.65 -1.46 -30.26
C LYS A 331 8.10 -2.21 -31.53
N ARG A 332 8.32 -1.52 -32.65
CA ARG A 332 8.81 -2.17 -33.89
C ARG A 332 10.26 -2.62 -33.78
N LYS A 333 11.08 -1.93 -32.98
CA LYS A 333 12.48 -2.29 -32.72
C LYS A 333 12.63 -3.51 -31.79
N THR A 334 11.53 -4.06 -31.29
CA THR A 334 11.50 -5.31 -30.50
C THR A 334 11.47 -6.57 -31.38
N THR A 335 11.08 -6.43 -32.64
CA THR A 335 10.93 -7.52 -33.63
C THR A 335 12.11 -7.66 -34.61
N GLY A 336 13.22 -6.95 -34.39
CA GLY A 336 14.36 -6.92 -35.32
C GLY A 336 15.73 -6.90 -34.68
#